data_AF-A0A349K0V8-F1
#
_entry.id   AF-A0A349K0V8-F1
#
_cell.length_a   1.000
_cell.length_b   1.000
_cell.length_c   1.000
_cell.angle_alpha   90.00
_cell.angle_beta   90.00
_cell.angle_gamma   90.00
#
_symmetry.space_group_name_H-M   'P 1'
#
loop_
_entity.id
_entity.type
_entity.pdbx_description
1 polymer ?
#
loop_
_entity_poly.entity_id
_entity_poly.type
_entity_poly.pdbx_seq_one_letter_code
_entity_poly.pdbx_strand_id
1 'polypeptide(L)'
;MMRTIIVPVLGASLLTEAAPTAPDFTRDIRPILSENCFACHGQDAKKRKGKLRLDKGDVAIAERDGVQAIAPGNLEKSEAWARILSEDEDEMMPPRDSDKELSDAEKDILKQWILQGAQYEDHWAFTAPKPPVVPKGVANPIDAFLQQRLAEE
;
A
#
# COMPACT_ATOMS: atom_id res chain seq x y z
N MET A 1 44.20 -28.50 44.15
CA MET A 1 42.82 -28.05 44.42
C MET A 1 42.37 -27.17 43.26
N MET A 2 41.75 -27.76 42.24
CA MET A 2 41.35 -27.06 41.01
C MET A 2 39.90 -26.58 41.18
N ARG A 3 39.66 -25.26 41.23
CA ARG A 3 38.30 -24.69 41.28
C ARG A 3 37.89 -24.37 39.84
N THR A 4 37.00 -25.17 39.28
CA THR A 4 36.38 -24.91 37.96
C THR A 4 35.29 -23.85 38.14
N ILE A 5 35.42 -22.73 37.42
CA ILE A 5 34.40 -21.67 37.36
C ILE A 5 33.51 -21.96 36.15
N ILE A 6 32.21 -22.15 36.38
CA ILE A 6 31.20 -22.28 35.32
C ILE A 6 30.67 -20.88 35.03
N VAL A 7 30.84 -20.40 33.79
CA VAL A 7 30.25 -19.15 33.30
C VAL A 7 28.93 -19.50 32.60
N PRO A 8 27.78 -18.95 33.03
CA PRO A 8 26.52 -19.21 32.36
C PRO A 8 26.48 -18.39 31.06
N VAL A 9 26.28 -19.08 29.93
CA VAL A 9 26.01 -18.45 28.65
C VAL A 9 24.54 -18.02 28.66
N LEU A 10 24.28 -16.73 28.88
CA LEU A 10 22.97 -16.14 28.65
C LEU A 10 22.71 -16.14 27.14
N GLY A 11 21.77 -16.96 26.69
CA GLY A 11 21.27 -16.94 25.32
C GLY A 11 20.47 -15.68 25.09
N ALA A 12 20.98 -14.79 24.25
CA ALA A 12 20.20 -13.67 23.72
C ALA A 12 19.19 -14.21 22.71
N SER A 13 17.90 -14.18 23.05
CA SER A 13 16.82 -14.38 22.09
C SER A 13 16.84 -13.23 21.09
N LEU A 14 17.21 -13.53 19.85
CA LEU A 14 17.02 -12.65 18.71
C LEU A 14 15.51 -12.60 18.42
N LEU A 15 14.87 -11.50 18.77
CA LEU A 15 13.55 -11.15 18.25
C LEU A 15 13.72 -10.91 16.75
N THR A 16 13.24 -11.83 15.92
CA THR A 16 13.12 -11.59 14.49
C THR A 16 11.94 -10.64 14.30
N GLU A 17 12.24 -9.36 14.13
CA GLU A 17 11.23 -8.40 13.69
C GLU A 17 10.81 -8.82 12.28
N ALA A 18 9.55 -9.20 12.09
CA ALA A 18 9.03 -9.51 10.77
C ALA A 18 9.18 -8.23 9.92
N ALA A 19 9.98 -8.31 8.84
CA ALA A 19 10.11 -7.19 7.93
C ALA A 19 8.70 -6.73 7.50
N PRO A 20 8.44 -5.41 7.46
CA PRO A 20 7.13 -4.91 7.09
C PRO A 20 6.75 -5.49 5.73
N THR A 21 5.61 -6.19 5.70
CA THR A 21 5.07 -6.75 4.46
C THR A 21 4.91 -5.61 3.46
N ALA A 22 5.33 -5.85 2.21
CA ALA A 22 5.10 -4.94 1.11
C ALA A 22 3.65 -4.45 1.10
N PRO A 23 3.39 -3.14 0.90
CA PRO A 23 2.02 -2.64 0.76
C PRO A 23 1.29 -3.37 -0.36
N ASP A 24 0.10 -3.87 -0.03
CA ASP A 24 -0.78 -4.50 -1.00
C ASP A 24 -1.59 -3.42 -1.74
N PHE A 25 -1.64 -3.48 -3.07
CA PHE A 25 -2.25 -2.41 -3.84
C PHE A 25 -3.75 -2.28 -3.54
N THR A 26 -4.46 -3.40 -3.43
CA THR A 26 -5.91 -3.38 -3.25
C THR A 26 -6.31 -3.04 -1.82
N ARG A 27 -5.58 -3.55 -0.82
CA ARG A 27 -5.85 -3.33 0.60
C ARG A 27 -5.34 -1.98 1.10
N ASP A 28 -4.13 -1.59 0.72
CA ASP A 28 -3.43 -0.46 1.34
C ASP A 28 -3.38 0.76 0.42
N ILE A 29 -3.07 0.60 -0.88
CA ILE A 29 -2.80 1.73 -1.79
C ILE A 29 -4.07 2.33 -2.38
N ARG A 30 -4.96 1.48 -2.91
CA ARG A 30 -6.17 1.91 -3.60
C ARG A 30 -7.09 2.76 -2.70
N PRO A 31 -7.30 2.44 -1.41
CA PRO A 31 -8.08 3.30 -0.53
C PRO A 31 -7.48 4.71 -0.40
N ILE A 32 -6.16 4.82 -0.23
CA ILE A 32 -5.46 6.11 -0.13
C ILE A 32 -5.64 6.93 -1.41
N LEU A 33 -5.41 6.32 -2.58
CA LEU A 33 -5.58 7.00 -3.87
C LEU A 33 -7.04 7.36 -4.16
N SER A 34 -7.98 6.51 -3.75
CA SER A 34 -9.42 6.76 -3.91
C SER A 34 -9.88 7.95 -3.08
N GLU A 35 -9.42 8.04 -1.84
CA GLU A 35 -9.80 9.11 -0.92
C GLU A 35 -9.17 10.45 -1.31
N ASN A 36 -7.88 10.42 -1.67
CA ASN A 36 -7.07 11.63 -1.79
C ASN A 36 -6.86 12.10 -3.23
N CYS A 37 -7.02 11.24 -4.24
CA CYS A 37 -6.57 11.55 -5.61
C CYS A 37 -7.66 11.42 -6.69
N PHE A 38 -8.54 10.40 -6.61
CA PHE A 38 -9.44 10.07 -7.71
C PHE A 38 -10.55 11.09 -7.95
N ALA A 39 -10.87 11.95 -6.99
CA ALA A 39 -11.82 13.04 -7.18
C ALA A 39 -11.42 13.97 -8.34
N CYS A 40 -10.12 14.25 -8.49
CA CYS A 40 -9.57 15.12 -9.55
C CYS A 40 -8.77 14.35 -10.61
N HIS A 41 -8.29 13.15 -10.33
CA HIS A 41 -7.45 12.35 -11.25
C HIS A 41 -8.01 10.95 -11.52
N GLY A 42 -9.33 10.75 -11.38
CA GLY A 42 -10.01 9.48 -11.57
C GLY A 42 -10.93 9.41 -12.79
N GLN A 43 -11.99 8.59 -12.69
CA GLN A 43 -12.84 8.24 -13.83
C GLN A 43 -13.72 9.38 -14.37
N ASP A 44 -14.03 10.41 -13.58
CA ASP A 44 -14.89 11.52 -14.01
C ASP A 44 -14.13 12.48 -14.94
N ALA A 45 -14.45 12.44 -16.24
CA ALA A 45 -13.82 13.28 -17.23
C ALA A 45 -14.10 14.79 -17.06
N LYS A 46 -15.20 15.16 -16.42
CA LYS A 46 -15.57 16.58 -16.21
C LYS A 46 -14.79 17.23 -15.08
N LYS A 47 -14.39 16.45 -14.08
CA LYS A 47 -13.58 16.91 -12.93
C LYS A 47 -12.08 16.69 -13.13
N ARG A 48 -11.69 15.98 -14.18
CA ARG A 48 -10.32 15.52 -14.37
C ARG A 48 -9.33 16.65 -14.64
N LYS A 49 -8.40 16.86 -13.71
CA LYS A 49 -7.26 17.76 -13.87
C LYS A 49 -6.12 17.06 -14.63
N GLY A 50 -5.43 17.79 -15.50
CA GLY A 50 -4.26 17.31 -16.27
C GLY A 50 -4.53 16.15 -17.24
N LYS A 51 -5.81 15.79 -17.48
CA LYS A 51 -6.19 14.57 -18.21
C LYS A 51 -5.49 13.31 -17.66
N LEU A 52 -5.16 13.29 -16.37
CA LEU A 52 -4.44 12.21 -15.70
C LEU A 52 -5.43 11.21 -15.09
N ARG A 53 -5.12 9.91 -15.17
CA ARG A 53 -5.91 8.80 -14.62
C ARG A 53 -5.03 8.00 -13.66
N LEU A 54 -5.08 8.32 -12.37
CA LEU A 54 -4.36 7.59 -11.33
C LEU A 54 -5.07 6.28 -10.94
N ASP A 55 -6.34 6.14 -11.30
CA ASP A 55 -7.15 4.93 -11.12
C ASP A 55 -6.84 3.84 -12.15
N LYS A 56 -5.99 4.14 -13.14
CA LYS A 56 -5.57 3.24 -14.20
C LYS A 56 -4.06 3.09 -14.19
N GLY A 57 -3.56 1.92 -13.83
CA GLY A 57 -2.13 1.67 -13.69
C GLY A 57 -1.33 1.95 -14.96
N ASP A 58 -1.81 1.46 -16.10
CA ASP A 58 -1.21 1.69 -17.42
C ASP A 58 -1.06 3.18 -17.77
N VAL A 59 -2.00 4.02 -17.34
CA VAL A 59 -1.94 5.47 -17.56
C VAL A 59 -1.09 6.17 -16.50
N ALA A 60 -1.18 5.74 -15.23
CA ALA A 60 -0.47 6.37 -14.11
C ALA A 60 1.05 6.19 -14.22
N ILE A 61 1.49 5.05 -14.73
CA ILE A 61 2.91 4.73 -14.94
C ILE A 61 3.40 5.05 -16.35
N ALA A 62 2.57 5.57 -17.25
CA ALA A 62 3.04 5.97 -18.57
C ALA A 62 3.80 7.30 -18.51
N GLU A 63 4.91 7.40 -19.24
CA GLU A 63 5.55 8.68 -19.52
C GLU A 63 4.72 9.49 -20.51
N ARG A 64 4.52 10.78 -20.23
CA ARG A 64 3.76 11.72 -21.04
C ARG A 64 4.51 13.05 -21.09
N ASP A 65 4.93 13.44 -22.29
CA ASP A 65 5.66 14.70 -22.51
C ASP A 65 6.90 14.84 -21.61
N GLY A 66 7.59 13.72 -21.34
CA GLY A 66 8.77 13.66 -20.45
C GLY A 66 8.46 13.59 -18.95
N VAL A 67 7.18 13.55 -18.56
CA VAL A 67 6.73 13.48 -17.17
C VAL A 67 6.00 12.18 -16.90
N GLN A 68 6.31 11.54 -15.77
CA GLN A 68 5.66 10.31 -15.31
C GLN A 68 4.98 10.59 -13.97
N ALA A 69 3.68 10.35 -13.88
CA ALA A 69 2.95 10.64 -12.63
C ALA A 69 3.47 9.74 -11.50
N ILE A 70 3.61 8.45 -11.77
CA ILE A 70 4.21 7.47 -10.85
C ILE A 70 5.30 6.72 -11.61
N ALA A 71 6.55 6.92 -11.23
CA ALA A 71 7.70 6.23 -11.79
C ALA A 71 8.06 5.01 -10.93
N PRO A 72 7.82 3.78 -11.41
CA PRO A 72 8.15 2.55 -10.67
C PRO A 72 9.60 2.53 -10.20
N GLY A 73 9.81 2.38 -8.90
CA GLY A 73 11.13 2.29 -8.27
C GLY A 73 11.86 3.63 -8.12
N ASN A 74 11.26 4.77 -8.49
CA ASN A 74 11.95 6.06 -8.46
C ASN A 74 11.04 7.20 -7.97
N LEU A 75 11.26 7.64 -6.73
CA LEU A 75 10.53 8.75 -6.13
C LEU A 75 10.85 10.10 -6.79
N GLU A 76 12.12 10.34 -7.14
CA GLU A 76 12.56 11.61 -7.74
C GLU A 76 11.96 11.85 -9.13
N LYS A 77 11.67 10.77 -9.86
CA LYS A 77 11.00 10.82 -11.17
C LYS A 77 9.48 10.72 -11.09
N SER A 78 8.92 10.55 -9.89
CA SER A 78 7.48 10.45 -9.67
C SER A 78 6.88 11.83 -9.39
N GLU A 79 6.27 12.44 -10.40
CA GLU A 79 5.66 13.78 -10.28
C GLU A 79 4.58 13.83 -9.18
N ALA A 80 3.78 12.77 -9.02
CA ALA A 80 2.78 12.71 -7.96
C ALA A 80 3.44 12.74 -6.57
N TRP A 81 4.60 12.11 -6.40
CA TRP A 81 5.33 12.12 -5.14
C TRP A 81 5.91 13.51 -4.83
N ALA A 82 6.47 14.19 -5.84
CA ALA A 82 6.93 15.57 -5.70
C ALA A 82 5.79 16.50 -5.23
N ARG A 83 4.59 16.37 -5.81
CA ARG A 83 3.41 17.15 -5.43
C ARG A 83 2.87 16.82 -4.04
N ILE A 84 2.95 15.56 -3.60
CA ILE A 84 2.58 15.15 -2.24
C ILE A 84 3.47 15.83 -1.18
N LEU A 85 4.72 16.12 -1.53
CA LEU A 85 5.70 16.76 -0.64
C LEU A 85 5.79 18.28 -0.81
N SER A 86 5.15 18.85 -1.83
CA SER A 86 5.25 20.29 -2.11
C SER A 86 4.55 21.10 -1.02
N GLU A 87 5.19 22.21 -0.65
CA GLU A 87 4.61 23.23 0.23
C GLU A 87 3.98 24.39 -0.57
N ASP A 88 4.16 24.41 -1.90
CA ASP A 88 3.55 25.40 -2.79
C ASP A 88 2.06 25.09 -2.95
N GLU A 89 1.20 26.05 -2.61
CA GLU A 89 -0.25 25.92 -2.66
C GLU A 89 -0.79 25.61 -4.06
N ASP A 90 -0.09 26.05 -5.12
CA ASP A 90 -0.49 25.84 -6.51
C ASP A 90 -0.04 24.47 -7.04
N GLU A 91 0.93 23.83 -6.39
CA GLU A 91 1.49 22.54 -6.83
C GLU A 91 1.05 21.36 -5.96
N MET A 92 0.85 21.61 -4.66
CA MET A 92 0.62 20.57 -3.67
C MET A 92 -0.63 19.74 -3.98
N MET A 93 -0.51 18.44 -3.73
CA MET A 93 -1.62 17.51 -3.89
C MET A 93 -1.78 16.67 -2.62
N PRO A 94 -3.01 16.53 -2.09
CA PRO A 94 -4.25 17.13 -2.57
C PRO A 94 -4.27 18.67 -2.40
N PRO A 95 -5.01 19.40 -3.24
CA PRO A 95 -5.16 20.85 -3.08
C PRO A 95 -5.85 21.19 -1.75
N ARG A 96 -5.51 22.33 -1.14
CA ARG A 96 -6.08 22.75 0.15
C ARG A 96 -7.60 22.89 0.13
N ASP A 97 -8.18 23.27 -1.00
CA ASP A 97 -9.63 23.43 -1.19
C ASP A 97 -10.40 22.10 -1.34
N SER A 98 -9.70 20.97 -1.32
CA SER A 98 -10.31 19.63 -1.39
C SER A 98 -10.71 19.06 -0.02
N ASP A 99 -10.30 19.70 1.08
CA ASP A 99 -10.45 19.20 2.46
C ASP A 99 -9.87 17.77 2.65
N LYS A 100 -8.88 17.39 1.83
CA LYS A 100 -8.16 16.11 1.90
C LYS A 100 -6.69 16.35 2.25
N GLU A 101 -6.15 15.46 3.05
CA GLU A 101 -4.75 15.49 3.46
C GLU A 101 -4.27 14.06 3.69
N LEU A 102 -3.07 13.73 3.19
CA LEU A 102 -2.44 12.47 3.52
C LEU A 102 -1.76 12.58 4.88
N SER A 103 -2.07 11.63 5.76
CA SER A 103 -1.29 11.39 6.96
C SER A 103 0.14 10.91 6.61
N ASP A 104 1.06 11.07 7.55
CA ASP A 104 2.44 10.60 7.37
C ASP A 104 2.52 9.09 7.14
N ALA A 105 1.63 8.32 7.80
CA ALA A 105 1.53 6.88 7.57
C ALA A 105 1.10 6.54 6.13
N GLU A 106 0.14 7.26 5.56
CA GLU A 106 -0.28 7.06 4.17
C GLU A 106 0.83 7.46 3.18
N LYS A 107 1.54 8.56 3.45
CA LYS A 107 2.72 8.97 2.65
C LYS A 107 3.78 7.89 2.66
N ASP A 108 4.07 7.30 3.82
CA ASP A 108 5.05 6.22 3.95
C ASP A 108 4.64 4.94 3.21
N ILE A 109 3.35 4.59 3.25
CA ILE A 109 2.80 3.45 2.49
C ILE A 109 2.96 3.70 0.98
N LEU A 110 2.59 4.88 0.47
CA LEU A 110 2.75 5.23 -0.93
C LEU A 110 4.22 5.24 -1.36
N LYS A 111 5.11 5.80 -0.52
CA LYS A 111 6.55 5.83 -0.73
C LYS A 111 7.11 4.41 -0.90
N GLN A 112 6.77 3.52 0.02
CA GLN A 112 7.19 2.12 0.00
C GLN A 112 6.71 1.43 -1.29
N TRP A 113 5.44 1.62 -1.65
CA TRP A 113 4.87 1.04 -2.86
C TRP A 113 5.54 1.55 -4.14
N ILE A 114 5.82 2.85 -4.26
CA ILE A 114 6.55 3.41 -5.42
C ILE A 114 7.94 2.78 -5.51
N LEU A 115 8.70 2.75 -4.41
CA LEU A 115 10.05 2.17 -4.36
C LEU A 115 10.07 0.67 -4.72
N GLN A 116 8.99 -0.05 -4.43
CA GLN A 116 8.84 -1.48 -4.74
C GLN A 116 8.33 -1.75 -6.16
N GLY A 117 8.21 -0.71 -7.00
CA GLY A 117 7.86 -0.84 -8.41
C GLY A 117 6.40 -0.52 -8.74
N ALA A 118 5.67 0.11 -7.81
CA ALA A 118 4.33 0.66 -8.05
C ALA A 118 3.37 -0.32 -8.76
N GLN A 119 3.33 -1.58 -8.32
CA GLN A 119 2.49 -2.59 -8.96
C GLN A 119 1.01 -2.26 -8.75
N TYR A 120 0.28 -2.15 -9.86
CA TYR A 120 -1.17 -1.98 -9.86
C TYR A 120 -1.87 -3.34 -9.98
N GLU A 121 -3.05 -3.42 -9.38
CA GLU A 121 -3.94 -4.57 -9.53
C GLU A 121 -5.29 -4.14 -10.11
N ASP A 122 -5.93 -5.04 -10.84
CA ASP A 122 -7.29 -4.84 -11.32
C ASP A 122 -8.28 -4.71 -10.17
N HIS A 123 -9.43 -4.09 -10.42
CA HIS A 123 -10.50 -4.08 -9.44
C HIS A 123 -10.99 -5.51 -9.17
N TRP A 124 -11.26 -5.83 -7.90
CA TRP A 124 -11.70 -7.17 -7.46
C TRP A 124 -12.90 -7.69 -8.26
N ALA A 125 -13.79 -6.78 -8.69
CA ALA A 125 -14.97 -7.10 -9.50
C ALA A 125 -14.64 -7.72 -10.88
N PHE A 126 -13.41 -7.53 -11.37
CA PHE A 126 -12.92 -8.10 -12.64
C PHE A 126 -11.98 -9.29 -12.43
N THR A 127 -11.66 -9.64 -11.18
CA THR A 127 -10.83 -10.78 -10.83
C THR A 127 -11.71 -11.93 -10.33
N ALA A 128 -11.53 -13.13 -10.88
CA ALA A 128 -12.29 -14.28 -10.43
C ALA A 128 -11.93 -14.61 -8.96
N PRO A 129 -12.92 -14.76 -8.05
CA PRO A 129 -12.65 -15.10 -6.67
C PRO A 129 -12.06 -16.51 -6.59
N LYS A 130 -10.95 -16.64 -5.84
CA LYS A 130 -10.34 -17.94 -5.55
C LYS A 130 -10.99 -18.51 -4.29
N PRO A 131 -11.55 -19.75 -4.33
CA PRO A 131 -12.13 -20.34 -3.13
C PRO A 131 -11.04 -20.53 -2.06
N PRO A 132 -11.28 -20.14 -0.80
CA PRO A 132 -10.33 -20.34 0.28
C PRO A 132 -10.22 -21.83 0.63
N VAL A 133 -9.10 -22.22 1.22
CA VAL A 133 -8.94 -23.56 1.79
C VAL A 133 -9.78 -23.63 3.06
N VAL A 134 -10.86 -24.42 3.03
CA VAL A 134 -11.77 -24.58 4.17
C VAL A 134 -11.10 -25.43 5.26
N PRO A 135 -11.03 -24.96 6.52
CA PRO A 135 -10.52 -25.74 7.63
C PRO A 135 -11.33 -27.03 7.82
N LYS A 136 -10.66 -28.11 8.22
CA LYS A 136 -11.31 -29.40 8.45
C LYS A 136 -11.87 -29.46 9.87
N GLY A 137 -12.84 -30.35 10.11
CA GLY A 137 -13.27 -30.71 11.46
C GLY A 137 -14.73 -30.39 11.80
N VAL A 138 -15.46 -29.72 10.91
CA VAL A 138 -16.91 -29.46 11.06
C VAL A 138 -17.66 -29.62 9.75
N ALA A 139 -18.97 -29.86 9.84
CA ALA A 139 -19.82 -30.13 8.69
C ALA A 139 -20.07 -28.86 7.84
N ASN A 140 -20.17 -27.69 8.47
CA ASN A 140 -20.42 -26.43 7.77
C ASN A 140 -19.09 -25.66 7.56
N PRO A 141 -18.73 -25.29 6.33
CA PRO A 141 -17.53 -24.52 6.04
C PRO A 141 -17.40 -23.20 6.81
N ILE A 142 -18.52 -22.51 7.07
CA ILE A 142 -18.51 -21.23 7.81
C ILE A 142 -18.08 -21.47 9.26
N ASP A 143 -18.64 -22.49 9.91
CA ASP A 143 -18.31 -22.86 11.28
C ASP A 143 -16.82 -23.24 11.41
N ALA A 144 -16.23 -23.77 10.33
CA ALA A 144 -14.83 -24.16 10.31
C ALA A 144 -13.90 -22.96 10.44
N PHE A 145 -14.22 -21.87 9.72
CA PHE A 145 -13.47 -20.61 9.83
C PHE A 145 -13.69 -19.93 11.18
N LEU A 146 -14.91 -19.95 11.70
CA LEU A 146 -15.22 -19.38 13.02
C LEU A 146 -14.44 -20.09 14.13
N GLN A 147 -14.41 -21.43 14.13
CA GLN A 147 -13.65 -22.19 15.12
C GLN A 147 -12.15 -21.94 15.01
N GLN A 148 -11.60 -21.84 13.80
CA GLN A 148 -10.19 -21.52 13.61
C GLN A 148 -9.84 -20.16 14.23
N ARG A 149 -10.66 -19.12 13.99
CA ARG A 149 -10.43 -17.78 14.55
C ARG A 149 -10.54 -17.77 16.07
N LEU A 150 -11.56 -18.43 16.63
CA LEU A 150 -11.74 -18.54 18.09
C LEU A 150 -10.58 -19.28 18.77
N ALA A 151 -9.95 -20.25 18.11
CA ALA A 151 -8.81 -20.97 18.68
C ALA A 151 -7.51 -20.15 18.76
N GLU A 152 -7.47 -19.00 18.07
CA GLU A 152 -6.33 -18.07 18.06
C GLU A 152 -6.56 -16.85 18.98
N GLU A 153 -7.70 -16.77 19.68
CA GLU A 153 -7.98 -15.80 20.75
C GLU A 153 -7.55 -16.35 22.13
#